data_AF-S2JPH4-F1
#
_entry.id   AF-S2JPH4-F1
#
_cell.length_a   1.000
_cell.length_b   1.000
_cell.length_c   1.000
_cell.angle_alpha   90.00
_cell.angle_beta   90.00
_cell.angle_gamma   90.00
#
_symmetry.space_group_name_H-M   'P 1'
#
loop_
_entity.id
_entity.type
_entity.pdbx_description
1 polymer ?
#
loop_
_entity_poly.entity_id
_entity_poly.type
_entity_poly.pdbx_seq_one_letter_code
_entity_poly.pdbx_strand_id
1 'polypeptide(L)' 'WLVFMNNKWVPFDTPNQYKLDHTLGLQGTFVDIQDSHFPSVKKVRVFPKSNYLSYLGLKYRISKVMQTGT' A
#
# COMPACT_ATOMS: atom_id res chain seq x y z
N TRP A 1 -2.51 1.82 -6.41
CA TRP A 1 -2.00 2.11 -5.07
C TRP A 1 -0.59 2.67 -5.14
N LEU A 2 -0.43 3.83 -4.52
CA LEU A 2 0.81 4.59 -4.45
C LEU A 2 1.22 4.71 -2.98
N VAL A 3 2.51 4.73 -2.70
CA VAL A 3 3.08 5.13 -1.40
C VAL A 3 3.81 6.46 -1.56
N PHE A 4 3.71 7.33 -0.56
CA PHE A 4 4.45 8.58 -0.53
C PHE A 4 5.83 8.37 0.10
N MET A 5 6.88 8.44 -0.71
CA MET A 5 8.27 8.25 -0.29
C MET A 5 9.18 9.19 -1.08
N ASN A 6 10.25 9.69 -0.44
CA ASN A 6 11.22 10.59 -1.07
C ASN A 6 10.55 11.79 -1.78
N ASN A 7 9.55 12.37 -1.10
CA ASN A 7 8.76 13.50 -1.57
C ASN A 7 8.01 13.28 -2.90
N LYS A 8 7.68 12.03 -3.24
CA LYS A 8 6.89 11.66 -4.43
C LYS A 8 5.95 10.49 -4.17
N TRP A 9 4.92 10.38 -4.98
CA TRP A 9 4.08 9.19 -5.05
C TRP A 9 4.73 8.16 -5.97
N VAL A 10 4.98 6.95 -5.46
CA VAL A 10 5.50 5.82 -6.24
C VAL A 10 4.52 4.65 -6.19
N PRO A 11 4.33 3.92 -7.30
CA PRO A 11 3.45 2.76 -7.31
C PRO A 11 4.04 1.61 -6.50
N PHE A 12 3.23 0.93 -5.71
CA PHE A 12 3.61 -0.40 -5.19
C PHE A 12 3.80 -1.40 -6.34
N ASP A 13 4.52 -2.48 -6.07
CA ASP A 13 4.71 -3.57 -7.03
C ASP A 13 3.37 -4.11 -7.52
N THR A 14 3.30 -4.52 -8.78
CA THR A 14 2.06 -5.00 -9.44
C THR A 14 1.29 -6.06 -8.62
N PRO A 15 1.91 -7.09 -8.04
CA PRO A 15 1.19 -8.06 -7.21
C PRO A 15 0.50 -7.45 -5.98
N ASN A 16 1.07 -6.36 -5.44
CA ASN A 16 0.53 -5.70 -4.26
C ASN A 16 -0.67 -4.81 -4.58
N GLN A 17 -0.78 -4.32 -5.83
CA GLN A 17 -1.97 -3.62 -6.32
C GLN A 17 -3.23 -4.48 -6.11
N TYR A 18 -3.19 -5.72 -6.59
CA TYR A 18 -4.30 -6.67 -6.49
C TYR A 18 -4.62 -7.05 -5.03
N LYS A 19 -3.59 -7.28 -4.21
CA LYS A 19 -3.79 -7.62 -2.78
C LYS A 19 -4.49 -6.51 -2.02
N LEU A 20 -4.11 -5.26 -2.26
CA LEU A 20 -4.71 -4.09 -1.60
C LEU A 20 -6.17 -3.88 -2.03
N ASP A 21 -6.45 -4.03 -3.33
CA ASP A 21 -7.83 -3.93 -3.84
C ASP A 21 -8.72 -5.06 -3.32
N HIS A 22 -8.22 -6.30 -3.31
CA HIS A 22 -8.95 -7.43 -2.75
C HIS A 22 -9.22 -7.27 -1.25
N THR A 23 -8.24 -6.77 -0.49
CA THR A 23 -8.41 -6.50 0.94
C THR A 23 -9.48 -5.45 1.21
N LEU A 24 -9.53 -4.37 0.42
CA LEU A 24 -10.61 -3.39 0.51
C LEU A 24 -11.98 -4.01 0.17
N GLY A 25 -12.04 -4.80 -0.90
CA GLY A 25 -13.28 -5.46 -1.34
C GLY A 25 -13.87 -6.39 -0.28
N LEU A 26 -13.01 -7.12 0.44
CA LEU A 26 -13.39 -7.98 1.57
C LEU A 26 -13.61 -7.24 2.89
N GLN A 27 -13.61 -5.90 2.87
CA GLN A 27 -13.67 -5.07 4.06
C GLN A 27 -12.56 -5.36 5.10
N GLY A 28 -11.43 -5.92 4.68
CA GLY A 28 -10.29 -6.22 5.52
C GLY A 28 -9.70 -4.96 6.17
N THR A 29 -9.06 -5.16 7.33
CA THR A 29 -8.45 -4.06 8.10
C THR A 29 -7.02 -3.78 7.64
N PHE A 30 -6.23 -4.83 7.40
CA PHE A 30 -4.85 -4.73 6.98
C PHE A 30 -4.44 -5.89 6.06
N VAL A 31 -3.33 -5.72 5.35
CA VAL A 31 -2.66 -6.77 4.57
C VAL A 31 -1.15 -6.62 4.68
N ASP A 32 -0.45 -7.74 4.87
CA ASP A 32 1.01 -7.77 4.85
C ASP A 32 1.49 -8.02 3.42
N ILE A 33 2.27 -7.08 2.87
CA ILE A 33 2.82 -7.16 1.51
C ILE A 33 4.34 -7.21 1.54
N GLN A 34 4.95 -7.83 0.54
CA GLN A 34 6.39 -7.74 0.28
C GLN A 34 6.54 -6.82 -0.93
N ASP A 35 7.33 -5.75 -0.80
CA ASP A 35 7.40 -4.72 -1.82
C ASP A 35 8.83 -4.21 -1.98
N SER A 36 9.25 -4.00 -3.23
CA SER A 36 10.61 -3.61 -3.61
C SER A 36 11.08 -2.29 -2.99
N HIS A 37 10.15 -1.40 -2.61
CA HIS A 37 10.45 -0.14 -1.93
C HIS A 37 10.92 -0.32 -0.46
N PHE A 38 10.75 -1.52 0.11
CA PHE A 38 11.12 -1.83 1.51
C PHE A 38 12.02 -3.08 1.60
N PRO A 39 13.22 -3.07 0.98
CA PRO A 39 14.05 -4.28 0.82
C PRO A 39 14.63 -4.84 2.12
N SER A 40 14.67 -4.04 3.18
CA SER A 40 15.20 -4.41 4.50
C SER A 40 14.27 -5.33 5.30
N VAL A 41 13.01 -5.50 4.89
CA VAL A 41 12.02 -6.28 5.62
C VAL A 41 11.32 -7.28 4.72
N LYS A 42 10.97 -8.44 5.29
CA LYS A 42 10.24 -9.48 4.54
C LYS A 42 8.85 -9.02 4.12
N LYS A 43 8.16 -8.26 4.98
CA LYS A 43 6.82 -7.71 4.73
C LYS A 43 6.61 -6.38 5.44
N VAL A 44 5.78 -5.53 4.86
CA VAL A 44 5.22 -4.32 5.47
C VAL A 44 3.71 -4.47 5.63
N ARG A 45 3.18 -3.97 6.75
CA ARG A 45 1.74 -4.00 7.01
C ARG A 45 1.09 -2.74 6.45
N VAL A 46 0.11 -2.92 5.57
CA VAL A 46 -0.66 -1.84 4.96
C VAL A 46 -2.07 -1.84 5.51
N PHE A 47 -2.61 -0.65 5.78
CA PHE A 47 -3.97 -0.41 6.27
C PHE A 47 -4.75 0.38 5.23
N PRO A 48 -5.33 -0.30 4.22
CA PRO A 48 -5.87 0.35 3.02
C PRO A 48 -7.02 1.33 3.33
N LYS A 49 -7.89 0.99 4.29
CA LYS A 49 -9.01 1.85 4.71
C LYS A 49 -8.56 3.14 5.40
N SER A 50 -7.41 3.10 6.06
CA SER A 50 -6.85 4.24 6.81
C SER A 50 -5.78 4.99 6.03
N ASN A 51 -5.52 4.61 4.77
CA ASN A 51 -4.55 5.26 3.89
C ASN A 51 -3.14 5.38 4.48
N TYR A 52 -2.67 4.36 5.19
CA TYR A 52 -1.27 4.28 5.63
C TYR A 52 -0.69 2.87 5.58
N LEU A 53 0.63 2.80 5.58
CA LEU A 53 1.37 1.59 5.93
C LEU A 53 2.26 1.86 7.14
N SER A 54 2.55 0.81 7.90
CA SER A 54 3.47 0.84 9.04
C SER A 54 4.78 0.16 8.66
N TYR A 55 5.89 0.88 8.80
CA TYR A 55 7.24 0.40 8.52
C TYR A 55 8.22 0.96 9.55
N LEU A 56 8.86 0.07 10.31
CA LEU A 56 9.84 0.39 11.36
C LEU A 56 9.37 1.47 12.36
N GLY A 57 8.09 1.42 12.75
CA GLY A 57 7.49 2.40 13.70
C GLY A 57 7.04 3.72 13.06
N LEU A 58 7.33 3.94 11.78
CA LEU A 58 6.88 5.09 11.02
C LEU A 58 5.60 4.77 10.23
N LYS A 59 4.74 5.78 10.07
CA LYS A 59 3.56 5.73 9.22
C LYS A 59 3.84 6.44 7.90
N TYR A 60 3.74 5.70 6.79
CA TYR A 60 3.82 6.27 5.45
C TYR A 60 2.43 6.39 4.85
N ARG A 61 2.17 7.52 4.18
CA ARG A 61 0.90 7.75 3.50
C ARG A 61 0.81 6.88 2.26
N ILE A 62 -0.37 6.32 2.00
CA ILE A 62 -0.67 5.65 0.74
C ILE A 62 -1.89 6.31 0.09
N SER A 63 -2.09 6.05 -1.20
CA SER A 63 -3.27 6.50 -1.93
C SER A 63 -3.69 5.45 -2.96
N LYS A 64 -5.00 5.29 -3.15
CA LYS A 64 -5.55 4.52 -4.26
C LYS A 64 -5.84 5.47 -5.41
N VAL A 65 -5.32 5.17 -6.59
CA VAL A 65 -5.71 5.86 -7.83
C VAL A 65 -7.10 5.38 -8.19
N MET A 66 -8.07 6.28 -8.23
CA MET A 66 -9.40 5.98 -8.75
C MET A 66 -9.37 6.15 -10.26
N GLN A 67 -9.71 5.10 -11.00
CA GLN A 67 -10.07 5.26 -12.40
C GLN A 67 -11.52 5.74 -12.42
N THR A 68 -11.73 7.02 -12.68
CA THR A 68 -13.04 7.51 -13.12
C THR A 68 -13.25 6.94 -14.51
N GLY A 69 -14.23 6.06 -14.68
CA GLY A 69 -14.51 5.42 -15.97
C GLY A 69 -14.76 6.44 -17.07
N THR A 70 -14.30 6.11 -18.28
CA THR A 70 -14.76 6.63 -19.58
C THR A 70 -16.21 6.27 -19.84
#